data_AF-Q3Y6T5-F1
#
_entry.id   AF-Q3Y6T5-F1
#
_cell.length_a   1.000
_cell.length_b   1.000
_cell.length_c   1.000
_cell.angle_alpha   90.00
_cell.angle_beta   90.00
_cell.angle_gamma   90.00
#
_symmetry.space_group_name_H-M   'P 1'
#
loop_
_entity.id
_entity.type
_entity.pdbx_description
1 polymer ?
#
loop_
_entity_poly.entity_id
_entity_poly.type
_entity_poly.pdbx_seq_one_letter_code
_entity_poly.pdbx_strand_id
1 'polypeptide(L)'
;AHIDLIMGPRGSAAETAFCNALTNNKDGFSTLLAVVAPNLVARPYTILYNKVTIKGATQAVQMFGPAQRGVAMAVMDCVEDGTIPAAEADDIFVSVGVFIHW
;
A
#
# COMPACT_ATOMS: atom_id res chain seq x y z
N ALA A 1 13.98 -5.38 -3.11
CA ALA A 1 12.56 -5.44 -2.74
C ALA A 1 11.81 -6.26 -3.78
N HIS A 2 10.73 -6.94 -3.40
CA HIS A 2 9.85 -7.63 -4.36
C HIS A 2 8.39 -7.24 -4.06
N ILE A 3 7.68 -6.79 -5.10
CA ILE A 3 6.34 -6.21 -5.04
C ILE A 3 5.39 -7.05 -5.88
N ASP A 4 4.25 -7.46 -5.30
CA ASP A 4 3.07 -7.84 -6.08
C ASP A 4 2.06 -6.71 -5.96
N LEU A 5 1.48 -6.26 -7.06
CA LEU A 5 0.62 -5.08 -7.08
C LEU A 5 -0.67 -5.36 -7.85
N ILE A 6 -1.78 -4.91 -7.28
CA ILE A 6 -3.08 -4.82 -7.95
C ILE A 6 -3.49 -3.34 -7.94
N MET A 7 -3.99 -2.86 -9.06
CA MET A 7 -4.61 -1.55 -9.19
C MET A 7 -5.90 -1.69 -9.99
N GLY A 8 -6.94 -0.98 -9.59
CA GLY A 8 -8.19 -0.95 -10.34
C GLY A 8 -9.12 0.18 -9.91
N PRO A 9 -10.11 0.52 -10.75
CA PRO A 9 -11.02 1.63 -10.49
C PRO A 9 -12.09 1.25 -9.46
N ARG A 10 -12.82 2.26 -8.99
CA ARG A 10 -14.08 2.10 -8.25
C ARG A 10 -15.04 1.17 -8.98
N GLY A 11 -15.75 0.34 -8.22
CA GLY A 11 -16.66 -0.70 -8.69
C GLY A 11 -15.97 -1.99 -9.13
N SER A 12 -14.64 -2.07 -9.09
CA SER A 12 -13.89 -3.25 -9.51
C SER A 12 -13.60 -4.24 -8.37
N ALA A 13 -13.10 -5.41 -8.74
CA ALA A 13 -12.57 -6.38 -7.78
C ALA A 13 -11.40 -5.82 -6.94
N ALA A 14 -10.66 -4.83 -7.46
CA ALA A 14 -9.57 -4.18 -6.72
C ALA A 14 -10.10 -3.38 -5.51
N GLU A 15 -11.20 -2.63 -5.67
CA GLU A 15 -11.85 -1.91 -4.57
C GLU A 15 -12.37 -2.90 -3.51
N THR A 16 -12.99 -4.00 -3.94
CA THR A 16 -13.47 -5.03 -3.03
C THR A 16 -12.33 -5.67 -2.24
N ALA A 17 -11.24 -6.04 -2.92
CA ALA A 17 -10.06 -6.63 -2.29
C ALA A 17 -9.40 -5.65 -1.30
N PHE A 18 -9.30 -4.37 -1.67
CA PHE A 18 -8.79 -3.30 -0.82
C PHE A 18 -9.56 -3.22 0.51
N CYS A 19 -10.89 -3.12 0.45
CA CYS A 19 -11.75 -3.01 1.63
C CYS A 19 -11.66 -4.25 2.53
N ASN A 20 -11.65 -5.44 1.94
CA ASN A 20 -11.54 -6.70 2.67
C ASN A 20 -10.16 -6.85 3.33
N ALA A 21 -9.08 -6.51 2.63
CA ALA A 21 -7.73 -6.64 3.16
C ALA A 21 -7.46 -5.68 4.33
N LEU A 22 -7.98 -4.44 4.24
CA LEU A 22 -7.79 -3.43 5.29
C LEU A 22 -8.47 -3.82 6.62
N THR A 23 -9.58 -4.55 6.55
CA THR A 23 -10.38 -4.94 7.73
C THR A 23 -10.01 -6.31 8.29
N ASN A 24 -9.05 -7.02 7.69
CA ASN A 24 -8.81 -8.44 7.97
C ASN A 24 -7.38 -8.74 8.48
N ASN A 25 -6.91 -8.01 9.48
CA ASN A 25 -5.60 -8.24 10.08
C ASN A 25 -5.51 -9.57 10.85
N LYS A 26 -4.31 -10.15 10.91
CA LYS A 26 -3.99 -11.43 11.57
C LYS A 26 -2.63 -11.34 12.28
N ASP A 27 -2.35 -12.29 13.16
CA ASP A 27 -1.04 -12.35 13.82
C ASP A 27 0.09 -12.46 12.78
N GLY A 28 1.09 -11.58 12.91
CA GLY A 28 2.20 -11.45 11.98
C GLY A 28 1.87 -10.94 10.56
N PHE A 29 0.61 -10.61 10.26
CA PHE A 29 0.17 -10.07 8.96
C PHE A 29 -0.79 -8.91 9.12
N SER A 30 -0.32 -7.70 8.82
CA SER A 30 -1.11 -6.48 8.97
C SER A 30 -1.09 -5.66 7.69
N THR A 31 -2.27 -5.12 7.36
CA THR A 31 -2.52 -4.25 6.22
C THR A 31 -2.76 -2.84 6.74
N LEU A 32 -2.04 -1.84 6.20
CA LEU A 32 -2.24 -0.43 6.53
C LEU A 32 -2.46 0.39 5.25
N LEU A 33 -2.96 1.62 5.42
CA LEU A 33 -2.91 2.62 4.37
C LEU A 33 -1.47 3.10 4.18
N ALA A 34 -1.02 3.21 2.93
CA ALA A 34 0.26 3.79 2.61
C ALA A 34 0.20 5.31 2.80
N VAL A 35 1.01 5.81 3.74
CA VAL A 35 1.11 7.24 4.04
C VAL A 35 2.49 7.76 3.68
N VAL A 36 2.53 8.92 3.02
CA VAL A 36 3.75 9.66 2.71
C VAL A 36 4.40 10.12 4.02
N ALA A 37 3.57 10.65 4.93
CA ALA A 37 3.93 11.05 6.27
C ALA A 37 2.73 10.84 7.21
N PRO A 38 2.89 10.87 8.54
CA PRO A 38 1.76 10.86 9.46
C PRO A 38 0.72 11.93 9.08
N ASN A 39 -0.55 11.55 8.99
CA ASN A 39 -1.67 12.39 8.54
C ASN A 39 -1.63 12.83 7.06
N LEU A 40 -0.77 12.26 6.22
CA LEU A 40 -0.69 12.51 4.78
C LEU A 40 -0.70 11.19 4.00
N VAL A 41 -1.89 10.74 3.61
CA VAL A 41 -2.11 9.50 2.83
C VAL A 41 -1.74 9.69 1.36
N ALA A 42 -1.22 8.64 0.73
CA ALA A 42 -1.00 8.65 -0.72
C ALA A 42 -2.34 8.61 -1.49
N ARG A 43 -2.35 9.22 -2.67
CA ARG A 43 -3.44 9.16 -3.65
C ARG A 43 -2.86 8.67 -4.99
N PRO A 44 -3.45 7.65 -5.64
CA PRO A 44 -4.65 6.90 -5.25
C PRO A 44 -4.58 6.14 -3.91
N TYR A 45 -5.76 5.82 -3.37
CA TYR A 45 -5.85 5.10 -2.10
C TYR A 45 -5.11 3.78 -2.19
N THR A 46 -4.06 3.67 -1.38
CA THR A 46 -3.14 2.54 -1.43
C THR A 46 -3.10 1.83 -0.09
N ILE A 47 -3.28 0.51 -0.09
CA ILE A 47 -2.87 -0.34 1.03
C ILE A 47 -1.54 -1.00 0.74
N LEU A 48 -0.79 -1.28 1.81
CA LEU A 48 0.35 -2.19 1.79
C LEU A 48 0.16 -3.29 2.83
N TYR A 49 0.61 -4.49 2.47
CA TYR A 49 0.56 -5.67 3.34
C TYR A 49 1.85 -6.48 3.20
N ASN A 50 2.26 -7.12 4.29
CA ASN A 50 3.52 -7.87 4.36
C ASN A 50 3.36 -9.30 3.79
N LYS A 51 4.31 -9.73 2.95
CA LYS A 51 4.37 -11.13 2.47
C LYS A 51 5.11 -12.06 3.45
N VAL A 52 6.05 -11.50 4.22
CA VAL A 52 6.84 -12.23 5.23
C VAL A 52 6.24 -11.96 6.60
N THR A 53 6.03 -13.01 7.39
CA THR A 53 5.50 -12.90 8.75
C THR A 53 6.35 -11.97 9.60
N ILE A 54 5.74 -10.92 10.14
CA ILE A 54 6.37 -9.99 11.09
C ILE A 54 6.35 -10.65 12.47
N LYS A 55 7.53 -10.90 13.04
CA LYS A 55 7.71 -11.57 14.34
C LYS A 55 8.11 -10.62 15.47
N GLY A 56 8.40 -9.36 15.16
CA GLY A 56 8.85 -8.40 16.16
C GLY A 56 8.93 -6.96 15.64
N ALA A 57 9.19 -6.04 16.57
CA ALA A 57 9.15 -4.59 16.31
C ALA A 57 10.10 -4.13 15.20
N THR A 58 11.31 -4.71 15.09
CA THR A 58 12.28 -4.35 14.05
C THR A 58 11.71 -4.54 12.65
N GLN A 59 11.06 -5.68 12.39
CA GLN A 59 10.45 -5.98 11.10
C GLN A 59 9.22 -5.09 10.85
N ALA A 60 8.44 -4.78 11.89
CA ALA A 60 7.34 -3.83 11.80
C ALA A 60 7.83 -2.43 11.41
N VAL A 61 8.94 -1.95 12.00
CA VAL A 61 9.55 -0.66 11.66
C VAL A 61 10.07 -0.66 10.23
N GLN A 62 10.65 -1.75 9.74
CA GLN A 62 11.08 -1.86 8.34
C GLN A 62 9.90 -1.77 7.36
N MET A 63 8.80 -2.49 7.65
CA MET A 63 7.59 -2.48 6.82
C MET A 63 6.88 -1.13 6.85
N PHE A 64 6.62 -0.59 8.03
CA PHE A 64 5.80 0.63 8.22
C PHE A 64 6.63 1.91 8.38
N GLY A 65 7.93 1.85 8.09
CA GLY A 65 8.84 2.99 8.00
C GLY A 65 9.35 3.17 6.58
N PRO A 66 10.56 2.68 6.25
CA PRO A 66 11.17 2.88 4.93
C PRO A 66 10.37 2.24 3.80
N ALA A 67 9.80 1.04 3.98
CA ALA A 67 9.03 0.41 2.91
C ALA A 67 7.71 1.14 2.65
N GLN A 68 6.96 1.52 3.69
CA GLN A 68 5.77 2.35 3.55
C GLN A 68 6.05 3.67 2.86
N ARG A 69 7.13 4.38 3.26
CA ARG A 69 7.53 5.63 2.60
C ARG A 69 7.86 5.40 1.13
N GLY A 70 8.59 4.32 0.81
CA GLY A 70 8.92 3.97 -0.57
C GLY A 70 7.69 3.69 -1.43
N VAL A 71 6.74 2.91 -0.91
CA VAL A 71 5.47 2.61 -1.61
C VAL A 71 4.65 3.89 -1.80
N ALA A 72 4.46 4.68 -0.74
CA ALA A 72 3.66 5.89 -0.80
C ALA A 72 4.25 6.94 -1.75
N MET A 73 5.57 7.14 -1.71
CA MET A 73 6.24 8.06 -2.65
C MET A 73 6.13 7.58 -4.08
N ALA A 74 6.37 6.29 -4.36
CA ALA A 74 6.24 5.76 -5.72
C ALA A 74 4.83 5.97 -6.30
N VAL A 75 3.79 5.82 -5.48
CA VAL A 75 2.40 6.12 -5.92
C VAL A 75 2.22 7.61 -6.23
N MET A 76 2.72 8.50 -5.37
CA MET A 76 2.59 9.95 -5.60
C MET A 76 3.40 10.41 -6.80
N ASP A 77 4.62 9.90 -6.97
CA ASP A 77 5.50 10.22 -8.10
C ASP A 77 4.84 9.78 -9.42
N CYS A 78 4.17 8.63 -9.45
CA CYS A 78 3.37 8.19 -10.61
C CYS A 78 2.18 9.12 -10.92
N VAL A 79 1.62 9.80 -9.92
CA VAL A 79 0.57 10.81 -10.17
C VAL A 79 1.19 12.11 -10.69
N GLU A 80 2.32 12.52 -10.13
CA GLU A 80 3.06 13.72 -10.54
C GLU A 80 3.57 13.62 -11.98
N ASP A 81 4.11 12.46 -12.38
CA ASP A 81 4.64 12.23 -13.73
C ASP A 81 3.57 11.85 -14.77
N GLY A 82 2.33 11.65 -14.33
CA GLY A 82 1.18 11.33 -15.18
C GLY A 82 1.05 9.85 -15.57
N THR A 83 1.88 8.95 -15.03
CA THR A 83 1.70 7.49 -15.16
C THR A 83 0.33 7.04 -14.64
N ILE A 84 -0.11 7.64 -13.53
CA ILE A 84 -1.48 7.59 -13.03
C ILE A 84 -2.11 8.96 -13.33
N PRO A 85 -3.16 9.04 -14.17
CA PRO A 85 -3.83 10.30 -14.45
C PRO A 85 -4.34 10.96 -13.16
N ALA A 86 -3.89 12.19 -12.89
CA ALA A 86 -4.26 12.92 -11.66
C ALA A 86 -5.78 13.08 -11.49
N ALA A 87 -6.52 13.18 -12.59
CA ALA A 87 -7.98 13.25 -12.60
C ALA A 87 -8.68 11.96 -12.14
N GLU A 88 -7.99 10.81 -12.19
CA GLU A 88 -8.53 9.51 -11.78
C GLU A 88 -8.05 9.10 -10.38
N ALA A 89 -7.12 9.85 -9.78
CA ALA A 89 -6.45 9.44 -8.56
C ALA A 89 -7.39 9.21 -7.37
N ASP A 90 -8.56 9.87 -7.33
CA ASP A 90 -9.55 9.69 -6.27
C ASP A 90 -10.49 8.50 -6.47
N ASP A 91 -10.46 7.85 -7.63
CA ASP A 91 -11.33 6.74 -8.00
C ASP A 91 -10.57 5.44 -8.31
N ILE A 92 -9.29 5.40 -7.97
CA ILE A 92 -8.43 4.22 -8.10
C ILE A 92 -8.04 3.68 -6.72
N PHE A 93 -7.96 2.35 -6.63
CA PHE A 93 -7.51 1.62 -5.45
C PHE A 93 -6.29 0.77 -5.78
N VAL A 94 -5.27 0.83 -4.93
CA VAL A 94 -4.01 0.11 -5.11
C VAL A 94 -3.77 -0.80 -3.90
N SER A 95 -3.38 -2.04 -4.16
CA SER A 95 -2.99 -3.03 -3.14
C SER A 95 -1.59 -3.52 -3.40
N VAL A 96 -0.69 -3.34 -2.42
CA VAL A 96 0.74 -3.58 -2.58
C VAL A 96 1.23 -4.63 -1.58
N GLY A 97 1.54 -5.83 -2.08
CA GLY A 97 2.22 -6.86 -1.32
C GLY A 97 3.72 -6.61 -1.29
N VAL A 98 4.27 -6.41 -0.09
CA VAL A 98 5.69 -6.06 0.09
C VAL A 98 6.46 -7.25 0.69
N PHE A 99 7.53 -7.66 0.00
CA PHE A 99 8.50 -8.62 0.53
C PHE A 99 9.73 -7.90 1.07
N ILE A 100 10.01 -8.11 2.36
CA ILE A 100 11.25 -7.74 3.04
C ILE A 100 11.79 -9.02 3.67
N HIS A 101 13.03 -9.37 3.35
CA HIS A 101 13.70 -10.49 3.99
C HIS A 101 13.88 -10.21 5.49
N TRP A 102 14.01 -11.27 6.31
CA TRP A 102 14.12 -11.15 7.76
C TRP A 102 15.33 -10.35 8.21
#